data_AF-A0A952FU27-F1
#
_entry.id   AF-A0A952FU27-F1
#
_cell.length_a   1.000
_cell.length_b   1.000
_cell.length_c   1.000
_cell.angle_alpha   90.00
_cell.angle_beta   90.00
_cell.angle_gamma   90.00
#
_symmetry.space_group_name_H-M   'P 1'
#
loop_
_entity.id
_entity.type
_entity.pdbx_description
1 polymer ?
#
loop_
_entity_poly.entity_id
_entity_poly.type
_entity_poly.pdbx_seq_one_letter_code
_entity_poly.pdbx_strand_id
1 'polypeptide(L)'
;ERSVTDIYGKKLPRPILQSIGQGVANYHEMADWGQDIFQVDQSLGIGGIGEVRGGKASQVGPNQVIGHVATEGPVSASATVENLGFDGGKANLVTRYRIHSGSAVTFVDARGSGMTGPVAAGLVHHKDMTVLKSEKPTGDWGYIASWGQQSLAGDNLGIVLFFPEKAVATRFNDDGQTLFATFKDPSKVHYAFAETWVQDGSGVRDLDGFKAYIATTLDGLNHPVRVLPAAKKR
;
A
#
# COMPACT_ATOMS: atom_id res chain seq x y z
N GLU A 1 6.13 3.19 18.59
CA GLU A 1 5.81 4.14 17.49
C GLU A 1 4.57 3.64 16.75
N ARG A 2 4.02 4.41 15.79
CA ARG A 2 2.95 3.95 14.90
C ARG A 2 3.58 3.37 13.63
N SER A 3 3.01 2.27 13.13
CA SER A 3 3.40 1.69 11.84
C SER A 3 2.24 1.80 10.88
N VAL A 4 2.25 2.89 10.12
CA VAL A 4 1.20 3.23 9.17
C VAL A 4 1.84 3.77 7.89
N THR A 5 1.30 3.37 6.75
CA THR A 5 1.75 3.82 5.44
C THR A 5 0.94 5.06 5.03
N ASP A 6 1.63 6.13 4.69
CA ASP A 6 1.03 7.42 4.30
C ASP A 6 1.29 7.75 2.82
N ILE A 7 0.67 8.81 2.31
CA ILE A 7 0.85 9.27 0.92
C ILE A 7 1.39 10.69 0.90
N TYR A 8 2.59 10.80 0.33
CA TYR A 8 3.14 12.08 -0.06
C TYR A 8 2.85 12.33 -1.56
N GLY A 9 2.05 13.36 -1.84
CA GLY A 9 1.63 13.74 -3.19
C GLY A 9 2.71 14.55 -3.88
N LYS A 10 3.39 13.95 -4.85
CA LYS A 10 4.45 14.63 -5.61
C LYS A 10 3.93 15.24 -6.92
N LYS A 11 4.42 16.44 -7.24
CA LYS A 11 4.17 17.11 -8.53
C LYS A 11 5.35 17.01 -9.50
N LEU A 12 6.51 16.59 -9.01
CA LEU A 12 7.73 16.44 -9.78
C LEU A 12 8.13 14.96 -9.94
N PRO A 13 8.70 14.54 -11.09
CA PRO A 13 9.04 13.13 -11.32
C PRO A 13 10.21 12.63 -10.46
N ARG A 14 11.04 13.51 -9.90
CA ARG A 14 12.20 13.16 -9.06
C ARG A 14 11.83 12.92 -7.59
N PRO A 15 12.57 12.08 -6.83
CA PRO A 15 12.47 12.01 -5.38
C PRO A 15 12.82 13.38 -4.75
N ILE A 16 12.03 13.83 -3.77
CA ILE A 16 12.20 15.16 -3.14
C ILE A 16 12.32 15.11 -1.62
N LEU A 17 11.76 14.10 -0.95
CA LEU A 17 11.66 14.04 0.52
C LEU A 17 13.01 14.16 1.23
N GLN A 18 14.10 13.67 0.63
CA GLN A 18 15.45 13.81 1.15
C GLN A 18 15.96 15.27 1.19
N SER A 19 15.30 16.18 0.49
CA SER A 19 15.69 17.58 0.30
C SER A 19 14.70 18.59 0.93
N ILE A 20 13.64 18.12 1.60
CA ILE A 20 12.61 18.95 2.23
C ILE A 20 12.36 18.51 3.68
N GLY A 21 11.60 19.29 4.46
CA GLY A 21 11.27 18.93 5.85
C GLY A 21 12.43 19.00 6.85
N GLN A 22 13.62 19.44 6.44
CA GLN A 22 14.79 19.64 7.31
C GLN A 22 14.77 21.00 8.05
N GLY A 23 13.59 21.46 8.47
CA GLY A 23 13.41 22.69 9.27
C GLY A 23 13.24 24.00 8.49
N VAL A 24 13.15 23.96 7.15
CA VAL A 24 13.01 25.18 6.31
C VAL A 24 11.64 25.31 5.67
N ALA A 25 11.03 24.21 5.22
CA ALA A 25 9.75 24.21 4.52
C ALA A 25 8.77 23.24 5.17
N ASN A 26 7.54 23.69 5.40
CA ASN A 26 6.45 22.87 5.93
C ASN A 26 5.90 21.97 4.82
N TYR A 27 6.10 20.66 4.93
CA TYR A 27 5.63 19.70 3.92
C TYR A 27 4.14 19.36 4.01
N HIS A 28 3.46 19.85 5.05
CA HIS A 28 2.01 19.83 5.13
C HIS A 28 1.35 20.99 4.35
N GLU A 29 2.12 21.92 3.79
CA GLU A 29 1.60 23.00 2.93
C GLU A 29 1.91 22.69 1.45
N MET A 30 0.96 23.01 0.56
CA MET A 30 1.13 22.78 -0.87
C MET A 30 2.27 23.62 -1.42
N ALA A 31 3.26 22.96 -2.03
CA ALA A 31 4.39 23.58 -2.70
C ALA A 31 4.51 23.09 -4.15
N ASP A 32 5.39 23.72 -4.93
CA ASP A 32 5.67 23.33 -6.32
C ASP A 32 6.13 21.87 -6.46
N TRP A 33 6.71 21.33 -5.39
CA TRP A 33 7.16 19.95 -5.33
C TRP A 33 6.10 18.95 -4.87
N GLY A 34 5.00 19.40 -4.24
CA GLY A 34 4.00 18.52 -3.63
C GLY A 34 3.58 18.91 -2.22
N GLN A 35 2.98 17.96 -1.52
CA GLN A 35 2.48 18.08 -0.14
C GLN A 35 2.34 16.68 0.48
N ASP A 36 2.34 16.57 1.80
CA ASP A 36 1.67 15.47 2.49
C ASP A 36 0.15 15.57 2.28
N ILE A 37 -0.42 14.61 1.56
CA ILE A 37 -1.79 14.72 1.05
C ILE A 37 -2.77 13.78 1.75
N PHE A 38 -2.38 13.03 2.77
CA PHE A 38 -3.23 11.94 3.23
C PHE A 38 -3.37 11.87 4.75
N GLN A 39 -4.55 11.42 5.17
CA GLN A 39 -4.92 11.33 6.57
C GLN A 39 -5.25 9.87 6.89
N VAL A 40 -4.37 9.24 7.65
CA VAL A 40 -4.45 7.80 7.96
C VAL A 40 -5.21 7.47 9.24
N ASP A 41 -5.30 8.40 10.18
CA ASP A 41 -5.91 8.23 11.52
C ASP A 41 -5.43 6.94 12.24
N GLN A 42 -6.38 6.08 12.66
CA GLN A 42 -6.11 4.80 13.33
C GLN A 42 -6.23 3.59 12.37
N SER A 43 -6.40 3.84 11.07
CA SER A 43 -6.53 2.79 10.06
C SER A 43 -5.19 2.11 9.74
N LEU A 44 -5.18 1.25 8.72
CA LEU A 44 -3.95 0.71 8.12
C LEU A 44 -3.30 1.62 7.06
N GLY A 45 -3.77 2.85 6.86
CA GLY A 45 -3.15 3.77 5.89
C GLY A 45 -3.39 3.33 4.45
N ILE A 46 -2.40 3.50 3.56
CA ILE A 46 -2.45 2.96 2.19
C ILE A 46 -1.68 1.64 2.09
N GLY A 47 -2.38 0.52 2.25
CA GLY A 47 -1.78 -0.80 2.13
C GLY A 47 -0.84 -1.15 3.28
N GLY A 48 -1.01 -0.54 4.46
CA GLY A 48 -0.33 -1.00 5.66
C GLY A 48 -0.83 -2.38 6.09
N ILE A 49 0.02 -3.07 6.85
CA ILE A 49 -0.22 -4.42 7.36
C ILE A 49 -0.43 -4.37 8.88
N GLY A 50 -1.39 -5.15 9.36
CA GLY A 50 -1.79 -5.18 10.76
C GLY A 50 -2.41 -6.50 11.17
N GLU A 51 -2.99 -6.52 12.37
CA GLU A 51 -3.73 -7.66 12.90
C GLU A 51 -5.22 -7.36 13.00
N VAL A 52 -6.04 -8.40 12.86
CA VAL A 52 -7.46 -8.30 13.15
C VAL A 52 -7.69 -8.56 14.64
N ARG A 53 -8.12 -7.54 15.38
CA ARG A 53 -8.41 -7.58 16.81
C ARG A 53 -9.86 -7.19 17.06
N GLY A 54 -10.66 -8.09 17.63
CA GLY A 54 -12.08 -7.82 17.86
C GLY A 54 -12.87 -7.46 16.59
N GLY A 55 -12.49 -8.03 15.44
CA GLY A 55 -13.11 -7.76 14.14
C GLY A 55 -12.64 -6.49 13.44
N LYS A 56 -11.69 -5.74 14.02
CA LYS A 56 -11.14 -4.50 13.44
C LYS A 56 -9.71 -4.69 12.99
N ALA A 57 -9.34 -4.06 11.88
CA ALA A 57 -7.95 -3.99 11.45
C ALA A 57 -7.18 -3.00 12.34
N SER A 58 -6.11 -3.47 12.98
CA SER A 58 -5.30 -2.70 13.92
C SER A 58 -3.84 -2.69 13.51
N GLN A 59 -3.20 -1.53 13.57
CA GLN A 59 -1.75 -1.40 13.41
C GLN A 59 -1.02 -2.29 14.43
N VAL A 60 0.12 -2.87 14.03
CA VAL A 60 0.98 -3.59 14.97
C VAL A 60 1.62 -2.62 15.96
N GLY A 61 1.72 -3.05 17.22
CA GLY A 61 2.39 -2.28 18.27
C GLY A 61 1.62 -2.25 19.60
N PRO A 62 2.18 -1.59 20.62
CA PRO A 62 3.47 -0.89 20.64
C PRO A 62 4.68 -1.83 20.42
N ASN A 63 5.71 -1.34 19.74
CA ASN A 63 6.92 -2.09 19.35
C ASN A 63 8.10 -1.14 19.09
N GLN A 64 9.28 -1.71 18.84
CA GLN A 64 10.41 -1.03 18.21
C GLN A 64 10.24 -1.08 16.70
N VAL A 65 10.43 0.06 16.01
CA VAL A 65 10.37 0.14 14.55
C VAL A 65 11.76 0.44 13.99
N ILE A 66 12.21 -0.35 13.02
CA ILE A 66 13.49 -0.15 12.31
C ILE A 66 13.22 -0.11 10.81
N GLY A 67 13.55 1.01 10.16
CA GLY A 67 13.45 1.17 8.72
C GLY A 67 14.84 1.20 8.06
N HIS A 68 15.00 0.52 6.93
CA HIS A 68 16.21 0.64 6.12
C HIS A 68 15.92 0.49 4.62
N VAL A 69 16.63 1.27 3.79
CA VAL A 69 16.62 1.09 2.34
C VAL A 69 17.47 -0.13 2.01
N ALA A 70 16.86 -1.14 1.39
CA ALA A 70 17.53 -2.40 1.07
C ALA A 70 18.11 -2.40 -0.35
N THR A 71 17.53 -1.64 -1.28
CA THR A 71 18.05 -1.51 -2.65
C THR A 71 17.64 -0.17 -3.23
N GLU A 72 18.58 0.49 -3.89
CA GLU A 72 18.33 1.69 -4.69
C GLU A 72 18.98 1.48 -6.06
N GLY A 73 18.16 1.36 -7.09
CA GLY A 73 18.62 1.12 -8.46
C GLY A 73 17.74 1.82 -9.48
N PRO A 74 18.22 1.97 -10.72
CA PRO A 74 17.52 2.74 -11.76
C PRO A 74 16.18 2.13 -12.19
N VAL A 75 15.97 0.84 -11.94
CA VAL A 75 14.76 0.09 -12.34
C VAL A 75 13.89 -0.28 -11.15
N SER A 76 14.46 -0.44 -9.96
CA SER A 76 13.75 -0.87 -8.77
C SER A 76 14.38 -0.32 -7.50
N ALA A 77 13.54 0.03 -6.54
CA ALA A 77 13.95 0.36 -5.18
C ALA A 77 13.19 -0.54 -4.19
N SER A 78 13.80 -0.80 -3.04
CA SER A 78 13.13 -1.49 -1.94
C SER A 78 13.54 -0.97 -0.58
N ALA A 79 12.61 -1.00 0.35
CA ALA A 79 12.81 -0.67 1.75
C ALA A 79 12.24 -1.79 2.64
N THR A 80 12.84 -1.99 3.80
CA THR A 80 12.36 -2.92 4.81
C THR A 80 11.97 -2.13 6.05
N VAL A 81 10.85 -2.50 6.66
CA VAL A 81 10.42 -2.04 7.99
C VAL A 81 10.27 -3.25 8.89
N GLU A 82 10.97 -3.23 10.02
CA GLU A 82 10.91 -4.25 11.06
C GLU A 82 10.15 -3.70 12.26
N ASN A 83 9.09 -4.39 12.64
CA ASN A 83 8.32 -4.14 13.85
C ASN A 83 8.66 -5.24 14.86
N LEU A 84 9.43 -4.92 15.89
CA LEU A 84 10.01 -5.90 16.80
C LEU A 84 9.38 -5.84 18.19
N GLY A 85 9.00 -7.01 18.71
CA GLY A 85 8.60 -7.20 20.10
C GLY A 85 7.20 -6.70 20.48
N PHE A 86 6.22 -6.72 19.57
CA PHE A 86 4.83 -6.47 19.97
C PHE A 86 4.22 -7.69 20.71
N ASP A 87 3.01 -7.51 21.25
CA ASP A 87 2.29 -8.50 22.06
C ASP A 87 3.09 -9.01 23.27
N GLY A 88 3.72 -8.06 23.97
CA GLY A 88 4.55 -8.36 25.15
C GLY A 88 5.87 -9.05 24.78
N GLY A 89 6.46 -8.69 23.63
CA GLY A 89 7.76 -9.20 23.19
C GLY A 89 7.71 -10.53 22.45
N LYS A 90 6.52 -11.04 22.11
CA LYS A 90 6.32 -12.38 21.55
C LYS A 90 6.25 -12.40 20.02
N ALA A 91 5.95 -11.26 19.41
CA ALA A 91 5.71 -11.18 17.98
C ALA A 91 6.56 -10.13 17.29
N ASN A 92 6.93 -10.43 16.03
CA ASN A 92 7.65 -9.54 15.13
C ASN A 92 7.01 -9.56 13.76
N LEU A 93 7.20 -8.49 12.99
CA LEU A 93 6.75 -8.36 11.63
C LEU A 93 7.80 -7.65 10.78
N VAL A 94 8.34 -8.36 9.80
CA VAL A 94 9.28 -7.80 8.82
C VAL A 94 8.54 -7.58 7.51
N THR A 95 8.48 -6.34 7.05
CA THR A 95 7.75 -5.94 5.85
C THR A 95 8.71 -5.33 4.84
N ARG A 96 8.75 -5.88 3.63
CA ARG A 96 9.54 -5.36 2.51
C ARG A 96 8.62 -4.73 1.49
N TYR A 97 8.89 -3.46 1.19
CA TYR A 97 8.25 -2.69 0.14
C TYR A 97 9.16 -2.65 -1.08
N ARG A 98 8.58 -2.79 -2.28
CA ARG A 98 9.32 -2.74 -3.54
C ARG A 98 8.53 -2.00 -4.59
N ILE A 99 9.18 -1.07 -5.27
CA ILE A 99 8.59 -0.28 -6.36
C ILE A 99 9.50 -0.32 -7.58
N HIS A 100 8.90 -0.18 -8.76
CA HIS A 100 9.59 -0.15 -10.05
C HIS A 100 9.49 1.22 -10.70
N SER A 101 10.52 1.59 -11.48
CA SER A 101 10.51 2.84 -12.24
C SER A 101 9.29 2.91 -13.16
N GLY A 102 8.62 4.07 -13.20
CA GLY A 102 7.44 4.30 -14.02
C GLY A 102 6.14 3.68 -13.49
N SER A 103 6.13 3.09 -12.30
CA SER A 103 4.93 2.53 -11.68
C SER A 103 4.72 3.07 -10.27
N ALA A 104 3.48 3.41 -9.92
CA ALA A 104 3.07 3.70 -8.54
C ALA A 104 2.78 2.42 -7.73
N VAL A 105 2.76 1.25 -8.38
CA VAL A 105 2.46 -0.02 -7.73
C VAL A 105 3.61 -0.43 -6.81
N THR A 106 3.32 -0.45 -5.51
CA THR A 106 4.22 -0.93 -4.47
C THR A 106 3.85 -2.35 -4.09
N PHE A 107 4.78 -3.28 -4.29
CA PHE A 107 4.66 -4.66 -3.85
C PHE A 107 5.12 -4.80 -2.40
N VAL A 108 4.37 -5.58 -1.62
CA VAL A 108 4.64 -5.84 -0.23
C VAL A 108 4.84 -7.34 0.00
N ASP A 109 5.98 -7.69 0.58
CA ASP A 109 6.26 -9.02 1.12
C ASP A 109 6.45 -8.90 2.64
N ALA A 110 5.58 -9.53 3.42
CA ALA A 110 5.64 -9.48 4.87
C ALA A 110 5.74 -10.87 5.51
N ARG A 111 6.50 -10.94 6.60
CA ARG A 111 6.73 -12.16 7.38
C ARG A 111 6.53 -11.88 8.86
N GLY A 112 5.44 -12.40 9.40
CA GLY A 112 5.17 -12.42 10.84
C GLY A 112 5.85 -13.61 11.52
N SER A 113 6.34 -13.39 12.74
CA SER A 113 6.78 -14.46 13.65
C SER A 113 6.09 -14.28 15.00
N GLY A 114 5.50 -15.33 15.56
CA GLY A 114 4.81 -15.26 16.86
C GLY A 114 3.43 -14.56 16.82
N MET A 115 2.96 -14.15 15.64
CA MET A 115 1.63 -13.59 15.43
C MET A 115 0.58 -14.70 15.53
N THR A 116 -0.50 -14.45 16.27
CA THR A 116 -1.56 -15.45 16.52
C THR A 116 -2.93 -15.02 15.96
N GLY A 117 -3.09 -13.74 15.62
CA GLY A 117 -4.30 -13.22 14.99
C GLY A 117 -4.27 -13.32 13.45
N PRO A 118 -5.44 -13.22 12.79
CA PRO A 118 -5.47 -13.00 11.35
C PRO A 118 -4.72 -11.72 10.99
N VAL A 119 -3.92 -11.78 9.94
CA VAL A 119 -3.21 -10.60 9.43
C VAL A 119 -4.06 -9.95 8.35
N ALA A 120 -4.11 -8.61 8.38
CA ALA A 120 -4.84 -7.80 7.43
C ALA A 120 -3.89 -6.85 6.69
N ALA A 121 -4.20 -6.59 5.43
CA ALA A 121 -3.71 -5.41 4.72
C ALA A 121 -4.92 -4.58 4.32
N GLY A 122 -4.81 -3.26 4.44
CA GLY A 122 -5.98 -2.40 4.30
C GLY A 122 -5.69 -1.00 3.78
N LEU A 123 -6.78 -0.34 3.42
CA LEU A 123 -6.88 1.04 2.99
C LEU A 123 -7.68 1.81 4.02
N VAL A 124 -7.32 3.05 4.31
CA VAL A 124 -8.20 4.02 4.96
C VAL A 124 -9.59 4.01 4.31
N HIS A 125 -10.62 4.10 5.15
CA HIS A 125 -11.99 4.39 4.73
C HIS A 125 -12.39 5.80 5.17
N HIS A 126 -12.24 6.78 4.28
CA HIS A 126 -12.83 8.11 4.50
C HIS A 126 -14.33 8.09 4.17
N LYS A 127 -15.09 9.01 4.79
CA LYS A 127 -16.53 9.16 4.52
C LYS A 127 -16.78 9.59 3.08
N ASP A 128 -17.94 9.22 2.56
CA ASP A 128 -18.45 9.65 1.24
C ASP A 128 -17.54 9.27 0.05
N MET A 129 -16.74 8.21 0.21
CA MET A 129 -15.89 7.67 -0.86
C MET A 129 -16.64 6.64 -1.70
N THR A 130 -16.35 6.63 -3.01
CA THR A 130 -16.78 5.55 -3.90
C THR A 130 -15.90 4.34 -3.66
N VAL A 131 -16.45 3.28 -3.08
CA VAL A 131 -15.75 2.00 -2.88
C VAL A 131 -15.88 1.13 -4.13
N LEU A 132 -14.76 0.58 -4.59
CA LEU A 132 -14.66 -0.35 -5.71
C LEU A 132 -14.03 -1.66 -5.22
N LYS A 133 -14.49 -2.80 -5.73
CA LYS A 133 -13.93 -4.11 -5.37
C LYS A 133 -14.12 -5.13 -6.49
N SER A 134 -13.25 -6.12 -6.57
CA SER A 134 -13.52 -7.29 -7.41
C SER A 134 -14.61 -8.15 -6.76
N GLU A 135 -15.83 -8.16 -7.32
CA GLU A 135 -16.94 -8.94 -6.73
C GLU A 135 -16.69 -10.45 -6.71
N LYS A 136 -15.96 -10.96 -7.71
CA LYS A 136 -15.56 -12.38 -7.81
C LYS A 136 -14.15 -12.51 -8.39
N PRO A 137 -13.45 -13.64 -8.16
CA PRO A 137 -12.18 -13.91 -8.81
C PRO A 137 -12.36 -13.96 -10.34
N THR A 138 -11.63 -13.10 -11.05
CA THR A 138 -11.54 -13.10 -12.53
C THR A 138 -10.14 -13.49 -13.02
N GLY A 139 -9.22 -13.76 -12.09
CA GLY A 139 -7.82 -14.13 -12.30
C GLY A 139 -7.20 -14.61 -10.98
N ASP A 140 -5.88 -14.58 -10.90
CA ASP A 140 -5.12 -14.91 -9.69
C ASP A 140 -5.11 -13.75 -8.66
N TRP A 141 -5.41 -12.52 -9.08
CA TRP A 141 -5.46 -11.33 -8.24
C TRP A 141 -6.86 -10.72 -8.15
N GLY A 142 -7.17 -10.16 -6.98
CA GLY A 142 -8.35 -9.33 -6.70
C GLY A 142 -7.95 -7.96 -6.14
N TYR A 143 -8.93 -7.09 -5.88
CA TYR A 143 -8.67 -5.76 -5.34
C TYR A 143 -9.80 -5.21 -4.45
N ILE A 144 -9.44 -4.27 -3.57
CA ILE A 144 -10.33 -3.29 -2.92
C ILE A 144 -9.76 -1.91 -3.22
N ALA A 145 -10.61 -0.92 -3.49
CA ALA A 145 -10.19 0.44 -3.78
C ALA A 145 -11.22 1.47 -3.30
N SER A 146 -10.79 2.72 -3.17
CA SER A 146 -11.67 3.86 -2.96
C SER A 146 -11.27 5.03 -3.87
N TRP A 147 -12.26 5.85 -4.22
CA TRP A 147 -12.08 7.07 -5.00
C TRP A 147 -12.97 8.19 -4.47
N GLY A 148 -12.43 9.41 -4.46
CA GLY A 148 -13.17 10.62 -4.14
C GLY A 148 -12.25 11.71 -3.61
N GLN A 149 -12.85 12.75 -3.04
CA GLN A 149 -12.14 13.87 -2.44
C GLN A 149 -11.55 13.45 -1.08
N GLN A 150 -10.45 12.71 -1.11
CA GLN A 150 -9.76 12.16 0.07
C GLN A 150 -8.31 12.64 0.21
N SER A 151 -7.91 13.64 -0.58
CA SER A 151 -6.64 14.32 -0.35
C SER A 151 -6.81 15.50 0.61
N LEU A 152 -5.77 15.80 1.39
CA LEU A 152 -5.68 17.01 2.19
C LEU A 152 -5.57 18.29 1.34
N ALA A 153 -5.31 18.15 0.03
CA ALA A 153 -5.38 19.25 -0.93
C ALA A 153 -6.83 19.58 -1.37
N GLY A 154 -7.82 18.84 -0.89
CA GLY A 154 -9.23 19.07 -1.20
C GLY A 154 -9.62 18.64 -2.62
N ASP A 155 -8.92 17.65 -3.17
CA ASP A 155 -9.16 17.13 -4.52
C ASP A 155 -9.21 15.59 -4.54
N ASN A 156 -9.43 15.02 -5.73
CA ASN A 156 -9.64 13.59 -5.86
C ASN A 156 -8.33 12.79 -5.75
N LEU A 157 -8.43 11.68 -5.04
CA LEU A 157 -7.36 10.71 -4.86
C LEU A 157 -7.98 9.31 -4.96
N GLY A 158 -7.32 8.43 -5.69
CA GLY A 158 -7.65 7.00 -5.78
C GLY A 158 -6.62 6.19 -5.02
N ILE A 159 -7.07 5.22 -4.23
CA ILE A 159 -6.20 4.26 -3.54
C ILE A 159 -6.71 2.84 -3.77
N VAL A 160 -5.80 1.89 -3.95
CA VAL A 160 -6.13 0.50 -4.27
C VAL A 160 -5.18 -0.47 -3.59
N LEU A 161 -5.74 -1.57 -3.09
CA LEU A 161 -5.06 -2.73 -2.55
C LEU A 161 -5.36 -3.91 -3.47
N PHE A 162 -4.31 -4.53 -4.01
CA PHE A 162 -4.36 -5.76 -4.80
C PHE A 162 -3.86 -6.94 -3.98
N PHE A 163 -4.54 -8.09 -4.06
CA PHE A 163 -4.15 -9.28 -3.32
C PHE A 163 -4.30 -10.57 -4.14
N PRO A 164 -3.47 -11.60 -3.91
CA PRO A 164 -3.64 -12.90 -4.54
C PRO A 164 -4.86 -13.63 -3.96
N GLU A 165 -5.79 -14.05 -4.81
CA GLU A 165 -7.06 -14.69 -4.43
C GLU A 165 -6.82 -15.98 -3.61
N LYS A 166 -5.72 -16.71 -3.89
CA LYS A 166 -5.38 -17.94 -3.15
C LYS A 166 -4.84 -17.67 -1.74
N ALA A 167 -4.22 -16.51 -1.51
CA ALA A 167 -3.58 -16.16 -0.24
C ALA A 167 -4.55 -15.57 0.79
N VAL A 168 -5.64 -14.94 0.33
CA VAL A 168 -6.61 -14.30 1.21
C VAL A 168 -7.62 -15.28 1.79
N ALA A 169 -7.96 -15.07 3.06
CA ALA A 169 -9.06 -15.75 3.75
C ALA A 169 -10.38 -14.99 3.55
N THR A 170 -10.33 -13.65 3.57
CA THR A 170 -11.48 -12.80 3.23
C THR A 170 -11.04 -11.69 2.28
N ARG A 171 -11.89 -11.39 1.30
CA ARG A 171 -11.58 -10.47 0.19
C ARG A 171 -11.94 -9.03 0.48
N PHE A 172 -12.89 -8.80 1.40
CA PHE A 172 -13.40 -7.49 1.75
C PHE A 172 -13.99 -7.52 3.15
N ASN A 173 -13.53 -6.61 3.99
CA ASN A 173 -14.12 -6.24 5.27
C ASN A 173 -14.06 -4.72 5.37
N ASP A 174 -14.96 -4.16 6.18
CA ASP A 174 -15.02 -2.74 6.48
C ASP A 174 -15.35 -2.60 7.96
N ASP A 175 -14.43 -1.99 8.73
CA ASP A 175 -14.64 -1.70 10.15
C ASP A 175 -15.06 -0.23 10.42
N GLY A 176 -15.37 0.51 9.34
CA GLY A 176 -15.71 1.92 9.35
C GLY A 176 -14.50 2.86 9.34
N GLN A 177 -13.29 2.35 9.50
CA GLN A 177 -12.04 3.12 9.41
C GLN A 177 -11.07 2.55 8.37
N THR A 178 -11.14 1.24 8.14
CA THR A 178 -10.28 0.51 7.23
C THR A 178 -11.13 -0.40 6.34
N LEU A 179 -10.89 -0.35 5.03
CA LEU A 179 -11.27 -1.38 4.07
C LEU A 179 -10.14 -2.39 3.98
N PHE A 180 -10.36 -3.68 4.27
CA PHE A 180 -9.25 -4.64 4.36
C PHE A 180 -9.56 -6.05 3.87
N ALA A 181 -8.51 -6.71 3.40
CA ALA A 181 -8.47 -8.15 3.15
C ALA A 181 -7.69 -8.85 4.26
N THR A 182 -8.04 -10.09 4.59
CA THR A 182 -7.30 -10.91 5.56
C THR A 182 -6.55 -12.05 4.89
N PHE A 183 -5.39 -12.41 5.42
CA PHE A 183 -4.51 -13.44 4.85
C PHE A 183 -4.56 -14.73 5.66
N LYS A 184 -4.42 -15.86 4.97
CA LYS A 184 -4.46 -17.20 5.59
C LYS A 184 -3.21 -17.52 6.41
N ASP A 185 -2.05 -17.03 5.97
CA ASP A 185 -0.75 -17.35 6.56
C ASP A 185 0.00 -16.06 6.95
N PRO A 186 0.08 -15.74 8.25
CA PRO A 186 0.77 -14.53 8.72
C PRO A 186 2.30 -14.61 8.53
N SER A 187 2.88 -15.80 8.35
CA SER A 187 4.31 -15.96 8.12
C SER A 187 4.72 -15.66 6.67
N LYS A 188 3.75 -15.55 5.76
CA LYS A 188 3.96 -15.31 4.34
C LYS A 188 2.81 -14.53 3.71
N VAL A 189 2.90 -13.22 3.80
CA VAL A 189 1.93 -12.29 3.22
C VAL A 189 2.55 -11.61 2.00
N HIS A 190 1.80 -11.59 0.90
CA HIS A 190 2.19 -10.93 -0.35
C HIS A 190 0.99 -10.21 -0.95
N TYR A 191 1.16 -8.93 -1.26
CA TYR A 191 0.14 -8.09 -1.89
C TYR A 191 0.78 -6.89 -2.58
N ALA A 192 -0.02 -6.03 -3.19
CA ALA A 192 0.43 -4.76 -3.71
C ALA A 192 -0.58 -3.66 -3.40
N PHE A 193 -0.14 -2.41 -3.40
CA PHE A 193 -1.02 -1.25 -3.32
C PHE A 193 -0.53 -0.15 -4.26
N ALA A 194 -1.41 0.77 -4.59
CA ALA A 194 -1.09 1.95 -5.38
C ALA A 194 -2.07 3.09 -5.13
N GLU A 195 -1.64 4.29 -5.51
CA GLU A 195 -2.41 5.51 -5.52
C GLU A 195 -2.39 6.20 -6.89
N THR A 196 -3.38 7.04 -7.14
CA THR A 196 -3.37 8.01 -8.24
C THR A 196 -3.99 9.32 -7.75
N TRP A 197 -3.25 10.42 -7.88
CA TRP A 197 -3.68 11.75 -7.43
C TRP A 197 -3.93 12.67 -8.62
N VAL A 198 -5.00 13.47 -8.61
CA VAL A 198 -5.33 14.31 -9.79
C VAL A 198 -4.27 15.35 -10.15
N GLN A 199 -3.39 15.72 -9.23
CA GLN A 199 -2.27 16.63 -9.51
C GLN A 199 -0.95 15.91 -9.84
N ASP A 200 -0.91 14.58 -9.80
CA ASP A 200 0.30 13.82 -10.12
C ASP A 200 0.49 13.60 -11.65
N GLY A 201 1.59 12.93 -11.97
CA GLY A 201 1.95 12.57 -13.35
C GLY A 201 1.26 11.31 -13.90
N SER A 202 0.32 10.68 -13.19
CA SER A 202 -0.36 9.45 -13.63
C SER A 202 -1.33 9.67 -14.79
N GLY A 203 -1.84 10.90 -14.94
CA GLY A 203 -2.87 11.25 -15.91
C GLY A 203 -4.30 10.85 -15.49
N VAL A 204 -4.49 10.23 -14.33
CA VAL A 204 -5.83 9.91 -13.80
C VAL A 204 -6.47 11.17 -13.22
N ARG A 205 -7.67 11.52 -13.70
CA ARG A 205 -8.36 12.78 -13.33
C ARG A 205 -9.77 12.58 -12.78
N ASP A 206 -10.37 11.43 -13.05
CA ASP A 206 -11.74 11.10 -12.67
C ASP A 206 -11.88 9.61 -12.33
N LEU A 207 -13.08 9.24 -11.87
CA LEU A 207 -13.40 7.87 -11.47
C LEU A 207 -13.21 6.86 -12.60
N ASP A 208 -13.52 7.22 -13.84
CA ASP A 208 -13.41 6.29 -14.97
C ASP A 208 -11.95 6.07 -15.37
N GLY A 209 -11.13 7.11 -15.33
CA GLY A 209 -9.67 7.00 -15.43
C GLY A 209 -9.10 6.10 -14.34
N PHE A 210 -9.60 6.21 -13.11
CA PHE A 210 -9.15 5.35 -12.01
C PHE A 210 -9.58 3.89 -12.19
N LYS A 211 -10.80 3.63 -12.64
CA LYS A 211 -11.24 2.27 -13.01
C LYS A 211 -10.36 1.67 -14.11
N ALA A 212 -10.03 2.47 -15.13
CA ALA A 212 -9.15 2.03 -16.22
C ALA A 212 -7.73 1.72 -15.71
N TYR A 213 -7.20 2.53 -14.78
CA TYR A 213 -5.93 2.29 -14.11
C TYR A 213 -5.93 0.97 -13.32
N ILE A 214 -6.97 0.72 -12.52
CA ILE A 214 -7.14 -0.54 -11.78
C ILE A 214 -7.20 -1.72 -12.74
N ALA A 215 -8.01 -1.64 -13.80
CA ALA A 215 -8.18 -2.72 -14.76
C ALA A 215 -6.86 -3.08 -15.45
N THR A 216 -6.11 -2.06 -15.90
CA THR A 216 -4.80 -2.23 -16.55
C THR A 216 -3.78 -2.84 -15.59
N THR A 217 -3.73 -2.34 -14.35
CA THR A 217 -2.82 -2.85 -13.32
C THR A 217 -3.15 -4.31 -12.97
N LEU A 218 -4.43 -4.62 -12.78
CA LEU A 218 -4.91 -5.96 -12.46
C LEU A 218 -4.61 -6.96 -13.59
N ASP A 219 -4.76 -6.54 -14.85
CA ASP A 219 -4.38 -7.36 -16.00
C ASP A 219 -2.88 -7.69 -15.99
N GLY A 220 -2.02 -6.68 -15.77
CA GLY A 220 -0.58 -6.87 -15.66
C GLY A 220 -0.16 -7.80 -14.51
N LEU A 221 -0.85 -7.74 -13.36
CA LEU A 221 -0.63 -8.65 -12.23
C LEU A 221 -1.03 -10.11 -12.55
N ASN A 222 -2.09 -10.30 -13.34
CA ASN A 222 -2.55 -11.62 -13.77
C ASN A 222 -1.71 -12.18 -14.93
N HIS A 223 -1.05 -11.32 -15.70
CA HIS A 223 -0.24 -11.67 -16.86
C HIS A 223 1.20 -11.14 -16.73
N PRO A 224 1.96 -11.55 -15.69
CA PRO A 224 3.27 -10.99 -15.44
C PRO A 224 4.25 -11.33 -16.55
N VAL A 225 5.08 -10.36 -16.94
CA VAL A 225 6.17 -10.58 -17.90
C VAL A 225 7.16 -11.59 -17.31
N ARG A 226 7.35 -12.72 -18.00
CA ARG A 226 8.30 -13.76 -17.61
C ARG A 226 9.58 -13.63 -18.42
N VAL A 227 10.67 -13.22 -17.77
CA VAL A 227 12.00 -13.26 -18.38
C VAL A 227 12.59 -14.65 -18.13
N LEU A 228 12.68 -15.46 -19.18
CA LEU A 228 13.34 -16.77 -19.12
C LEU A 228 14.82 -16.59 -19.51
N PRO A 229 15.76 -17.22 -18.80
CA PRO A 229 17.15 -17.27 -19.24
C PRO A 229 17.22 -17.86 -20.65
N ALA A 230 18.08 -17.30 -21.51
CA ALA A 230 18.32 -17.88 -22.83
C ALA A 230 18.72 -19.34 -22.67
N ALA A 231 18.03 -20.25 -23.38
CA ALA A 231 18.37 -21.67 -23.36
C ALA A 231 19.83 -21.83 -23.79
N LYS A 232 20.66 -22.47 -22.95
CA LYS A 232 22.01 -22.86 -23.35
C LYS A 232 21.87 -23.78 -24.56
N LYS A 233 22.34 -23.34 -25.73
CA LYS A 233 22.55 -24.24 -26.88
C LYS A 233 23.53 -25.31 -26.42
N ARG A 234 23.11 -26.58 -26.47
CA ARG A 234 23.97 -27.74 -26.26
C ARG A 234 24.91 -27.91 -27.44
#